data_AF-A0A4U9WIN1-F1
#
_entry.id   AF-A0A4U9WIN1-F1
#
_cell.length_a   1.000
_cell.length_b   1.000
_cell.length_c   1.000
_cell.angle_alpha   90.00
_cell.angle_beta   90.00
_cell.angle_gamma   90.00
#
_symmetry.space_group_name_H-M   'P 1'
#
loop_
_entity.id
_entity.type
_entity.pdbx_description
1 polymer ?
#
loop_
_entity_poly.entity_id
_entity_poly.type
_entity_poly.pdbx_seq_one_letter_code
_entity_poly.pdbx_strand_id
1 'polypeptide(L)'
;MTISAIDDNGAGKPQLRKTLKLWQVVMMAWAYLTPMTVFDTFGIVSGVTDGHVPASYLLALAGVLFTAISYGKLVRQFPDLGLAYTYAQKAINPHVGFLVGWSSLLDYLFLPMINTLLAKIYLTALFPEVPPWIWVVGFVILITAINLKSVSLVANFNTLFVVAQVAIIVVFIFLVVRRVAQW
;
A
#
# COMPACT_ATOMS: atom_id res chain seq x y z
N MET A 1 31.63 46.07 -0.26
CA MET A 1 30.56 47.02 -0.61
C MET A 1 30.35 46.96 -2.11
N THR A 2 29.43 46.11 -2.57
CA THR A 2 28.67 46.26 -3.82
C THR A 2 27.58 45.20 -3.85
N ILE A 3 26.37 45.63 -3.51
CA ILE A 3 25.11 44.93 -3.79
C ILE A 3 24.91 45.02 -5.31
N SER A 4 24.75 43.89 -5.99
CA SER A 4 24.24 43.85 -7.36
C SER A 4 22.88 43.15 -7.33
N ALA A 5 21.85 43.99 -7.52
CA ALA A 5 20.49 43.73 -7.97
C ALA A 5 19.96 42.30 -7.88
N ILE A 6 19.04 42.10 -6.93
CA ILE A 6 18.00 41.07 -7.05
C ILE A 6 16.99 41.64 -8.07
N ASP A 7 17.03 41.12 -9.28
CA ASP A 7 15.98 41.29 -10.28
C ASP A 7 14.78 40.45 -9.83
N ASP A 8 13.68 41.14 -9.56
CA ASP A 8 12.41 40.60 -9.14
C ASP A 8 11.58 40.30 -10.39
N ASN A 9 11.65 39.07 -10.90
CA ASN A 9 10.80 38.63 -12.01
C ASN A 9 10.41 37.14 -11.92
N GLY A 10 9.19 36.93 -11.41
CA GLY A 10 8.37 35.77 -11.75
C GLY A 10 8.33 34.67 -10.70
N ALA A 11 7.26 34.65 -9.92
CA ALA A 11 6.82 33.50 -9.12
C ALA A 11 6.56 32.27 -10.02
N GLY A 12 7.62 31.58 -10.41
CA GLY A 12 7.55 30.32 -11.12
C GLY A 12 6.94 29.27 -10.19
N LYS A 13 5.75 28.77 -10.55
CA LYS A 13 5.14 27.62 -9.88
C LYS A 13 6.19 26.52 -9.73
N PRO A 14 6.46 25.99 -8.51
CA PRO A 14 7.45 24.94 -8.33
C PRO A 14 7.08 23.74 -9.20
N GLN A 15 7.86 23.51 -10.26
CA GLN A 15 7.67 22.36 -11.15
C GLN A 15 8.33 21.14 -10.51
N LEU A 16 7.51 20.14 -10.17
CA LEU A 16 7.97 18.85 -9.68
C LEU A 16 8.89 18.21 -10.74
N ARG A 17 10.18 18.04 -10.40
CA ARG A 17 11.11 17.28 -11.25
C ARG A 17 10.56 15.87 -11.42
N LYS A 18 10.16 15.53 -12.64
CA LYS A 18 9.73 14.18 -13.03
C LYS A 18 10.96 13.27 -13.09
N THR A 19 11.47 12.88 -11.92
CA THR A 19 12.71 12.11 -11.77
C THR A 19 12.50 10.60 -11.79
N LEU A 20 11.24 10.14 -11.69
CA LEU A 20 10.89 8.72 -11.63
C LEU A 20 10.53 8.17 -13.02
N LYS A 21 11.28 7.17 -13.48
CA LYS A 21 10.98 6.39 -14.70
C LYS A 21 9.78 5.47 -14.44
N LEU A 22 9.02 5.13 -15.49
CA LEU A 22 7.85 4.22 -15.39
C LEU A 22 8.15 2.94 -14.60
N TRP A 23 9.29 2.31 -14.88
CA TRP A 23 9.73 1.11 -14.15
C TRP A 23 9.90 1.33 -12.65
N GLN A 24 10.42 2.48 -12.23
CA GLN A 24 10.56 2.82 -10.81
C GLN A 24 9.19 3.01 -10.15
N VAL A 25 8.22 3.56 -10.88
CA VAL A 25 6.84 3.70 -10.40
C VAL A 25 6.17 2.33 -10.25
N VAL A 26 6.35 1.43 -11.22
CA VAL A 26 5.83 0.05 -11.16
C VAL A 26 6.46 -0.70 -9.97
N MET A 27 7.77 -0.57 -9.78
CA MET A 27 8.47 -1.18 -8.65
C MET A 27 8.02 -0.64 -7.30
N MET A 28 7.77 0.67 -7.20
CA MET A 28 7.21 1.27 -6.00
C MET A 28 5.81 0.74 -5.73
N ALA A 29 4.94 0.64 -6.75
CA ALA A 29 3.61 0.06 -6.61
C ALA A 29 3.67 -1.41 -6.16
N TRP A 30 4.58 -2.21 -6.72
CA TRP A 30 4.79 -3.60 -6.32
C TRP A 30 5.19 -3.72 -4.85
N ALA A 31 6.10 -2.87 -4.37
CA ALA A 31 6.49 -2.84 -2.96
C ALA A 31 5.32 -2.48 -2.03
N TYR A 32 4.45 -1.55 -2.46
CA TYR A 32 3.25 -1.17 -1.70
C TYR A 32 2.17 -2.26 -1.67
N LEU A 33 2.08 -3.11 -2.69
CA LEU A 33 1.08 -4.19 -2.74
C LEU A 33 1.30 -5.27 -1.68
N THR A 34 2.46 -5.26 -0.98
CA THR A 34 2.79 -6.21 0.10
C THR A 34 2.33 -7.64 -0.22
N PRO A 35 2.93 -8.33 -1.21
CA PRO A 35 2.44 -9.62 -1.71
C PRO A 35 2.30 -10.71 -0.64
N MET A 36 3.00 -10.53 0.48
CA MET A 36 2.92 -11.39 1.66
C MET A 36 1.51 -11.44 2.28
N THR A 37 0.72 -10.37 2.18
CA THR A 37 -0.64 -10.28 2.74
C THR A 37 -1.62 -11.30 2.17
N VAL A 38 -1.36 -11.79 0.96
CA VAL A 38 -2.14 -12.89 0.39
C VAL A 38 -2.00 -14.14 1.26
N PHE A 39 -0.79 -14.46 1.74
CA PHE A 39 -0.57 -15.65 2.56
C PHE A 39 -1.26 -15.59 3.94
N ASP A 40 -1.47 -14.39 4.49
CA ASP A 40 -2.19 -14.21 5.76
C ASP A 40 -3.65 -14.69 5.67
N THR A 41 -4.29 -14.47 4.53
CA THR A 41 -5.72 -14.73 4.34
C THR A 41 -6.00 -16.01 3.57
N PHE A 42 -5.15 -16.37 2.61
CA PHE A 42 -5.38 -17.52 1.73
C PHE A 42 -5.50 -18.84 2.50
N GLY A 43 -4.64 -19.07 3.52
CA GLY A 43 -4.64 -20.32 4.28
C GLY A 43 -5.92 -20.56 5.06
N ILE A 44 -6.39 -19.53 5.79
CA ILE A 44 -7.60 -19.61 6.63
C ILE A 44 -8.85 -19.62 5.75
N VAL A 45 -8.93 -18.71 4.78
CA VAL A 45 -10.14 -18.52 3.98
C VAL A 45 -10.32 -19.65 2.97
N SER A 46 -9.24 -20.26 2.46
CA SER A 46 -9.36 -21.42 1.56
C SER A 46 -9.96 -22.64 2.24
N GLY A 47 -9.70 -22.83 3.55
CA GLY A 47 -10.33 -23.91 4.32
C GLY A 47 -11.81 -23.67 4.59
N VAL A 48 -12.24 -22.41 4.70
CA VAL A 48 -13.64 -22.03 4.98
C VAL A 48 -14.51 -21.96 3.71
N THR A 49 -13.89 -21.82 2.53
CA THR A 49 -14.60 -21.56 1.26
C THR A 49 -14.51 -22.70 0.25
N ASP A 50 -14.12 -23.92 0.68
CA ASP A 50 -13.97 -25.10 -0.16
C ASP A 50 -13.10 -24.85 -1.41
N GLY A 51 -12.06 -24.01 -1.28
CA GLY A 51 -11.14 -23.70 -2.38
C GLY A 51 -11.63 -22.69 -3.41
N HIS A 52 -12.74 -21.96 -3.18
CA HIS A 52 -13.24 -20.92 -4.10
C HIS A 52 -12.47 -19.57 -4.04
N VAL A 53 -11.44 -19.48 -3.21
CA VAL A 53 -10.58 -18.30 -3.05
C VAL A 53 -9.98 -17.78 -4.37
N PRO A 54 -9.48 -18.62 -5.31
CA PRO A 54 -8.96 -18.11 -6.57
C PRO A 54 -10.02 -17.37 -7.41
N ALA A 55 -11.27 -17.83 -7.38
CA ALA A 55 -12.36 -17.19 -8.13
C ALA A 55 -12.70 -15.80 -7.59
N SER A 56 -12.65 -15.60 -6.26
CA SER A 56 -12.85 -14.28 -5.67
C SER A 56 -11.71 -13.32 -6.02
N TYR A 57 -10.47 -13.79 -6.08
CA TYR A 57 -9.34 -12.98 -6.56
C TYR A 57 -9.51 -12.57 -8.04
N LEU A 58 -10.02 -13.45 -8.91
CA LEU A 58 -10.29 -13.10 -10.30
C LEU A 58 -11.37 -12.02 -10.43
N LEU A 59 -12.44 -12.10 -9.63
CA LEU A 59 -13.47 -11.06 -9.59
C LEU A 59 -12.93 -9.73 -9.05
N ALA A 60 -12.13 -9.77 -7.99
CA ALA A 60 -11.48 -8.58 -7.44
C ALA A 60 -10.54 -7.93 -8.49
N LEU A 61 -9.77 -8.75 -9.21
CA LEU A 61 -8.88 -8.28 -10.28
C LEU A 61 -9.67 -7.55 -11.37
N ALA A 62 -10.81 -8.08 -11.80
CA ALA A 62 -11.67 -7.41 -12.79
C ALA A 62 -12.09 -6.01 -12.32
N GLY A 63 -12.53 -5.89 -11.05
CA GLY A 63 -12.88 -4.59 -10.44
C GLY A 63 -11.70 -3.60 -10.40
N VAL A 64 -10.51 -4.08 -10.01
CA VAL A 64 -9.29 -3.26 -9.98
C VAL A 64 -8.88 -2.80 -11.38
N LEU A 65 -9.03 -3.66 -12.40
CA LEU A 65 -8.74 -3.30 -13.79
C LEU A 65 -9.67 -2.21 -14.32
N PHE A 66 -10.97 -2.26 -14.02
CA PHE A 66 -11.90 -1.19 -14.38
C PHE A 66 -11.49 0.14 -13.74
N THR A 67 -11.12 0.11 -12.46
CA THR A 67 -10.60 1.29 -11.75
C THR A 67 -9.34 1.82 -12.41
N ALA A 68 -8.36 0.96 -12.70
CA ALA A 68 -7.10 1.35 -13.32
C ALA A 68 -7.29 2.00 -14.71
N ILE A 69 -8.18 1.45 -15.54
CA ILE A 69 -8.51 2.02 -16.85
C ILE A 69 -9.16 3.40 -16.71
N SER A 70 -10.09 3.55 -15.77
CA SER A 70 -10.76 4.84 -15.50
C SER A 70 -9.75 5.91 -15.09
N TYR A 71 -8.91 5.62 -14.08
CA TYR A 71 -7.85 6.52 -13.64
C TYR A 71 -6.85 6.85 -14.76
N GLY A 72 -6.48 5.86 -15.58
CA GLY A 72 -5.58 6.06 -16.72
C GLY A 72 -6.11 7.05 -17.75
N LYS A 73 -7.43 7.09 -17.98
CA LYS A 73 -8.08 8.11 -18.84
C LYS A 73 -8.09 9.49 -18.18
N LEU A 74 -8.40 9.56 -16.90
CA LEU A 74 -8.47 10.80 -16.11
C LEU A 74 -7.11 11.52 -16.01
N VAL A 75 -6.03 10.78 -15.79
CA VAL A 75 -4.66 11.33 -15.72
C VAL A 75 -4.23 11.99 -17.03
N ARG A 76 -4.66 11.45 -18.18
CA ARG A 76 -4.36 12.05 -19.50
C ARG A 76 -5.14 13.34 -19.74
N GLN A 77 -6.34 13.46 -19.18
CA GLN A 77 -7.20 14.63 -19.34
C GLN A 77 -6.88 15.75 -18.36
N PHE A 78 -6.42 15.43 -17.15
CA PHE A 78 -6.06 16.39 -16.11
C PHE A 78 -4.64 16.17 -15.57
N PRO A 79 -3.59 16.42 -16.38
CA PRO A 79 -2.20 16.09 -16.05
C PRO A 79 -1.59 16.89 -14.89
N ASP A 80 -2.23 17.99 -14.49
CA ASP A 80 -1.75 18.86 -13.40
C ASP A 80 -2.29 18.46 -12.01
N LEU A 81 -3.12 17.40 -11.92
CA LEU A 81 -3.76 16.99 -10.68
C LEU A 81 -3.05 15.76 -10.08
N GLY A 82 -2.45 15.91 -8.91
CA GLY A 82 -1.72 14.81 -8.26
C GLY A 82 -2.59 13.80 -7.50
N LEU A 83 -3.86 14.13 -7.20
CA LEU A 83 -4.63 13.41 -6.18
C LEU A 83 -6.00 12.96 -6.70
N ALA A 84 -6.39 11.71 -6.35
CA ALA A 84 -7.61 11.03 -6.77
C ALA A 84 -8.89 11.87 -6.57
N TYR A 85 -9.00 12.56 -5.44
CA TYR A 85 -10.15 13.41 -5.14
C TYR A 85 -10.27 14.60 -6.11
N THR A 86 -9.16 15.11 -6.62
CA THR A 86 -9.16 16.25 -7.54
C THR A 86 -9.62 15.84 -8.93
N TYR A 87 -9.33 14.59 -9.34
CA TYR A 87 -9.89 14.00 -10.55
C TYR A 87 -11.42 13.84 -10.44
N ALA A 88 -11.91 13.29 -9.34
CA ALA A 88 -13.34 13.12 -9.09
C ALA A 88 -14.08 14.47 -9.01
N GLN A 89 -13.47 15.47 -8.38
CA GLN A 89 -13.99 16.83 -8.29
C GLN A 89 -14.18 17.48 -9.66
N LYS A 90 -13.23 17.32 -10.59
CA LYS A 90 -13.31 17.90 -11.93
C LYS A 90 -14.15 17.07 -12.92
N ALA A 91 -14.17 15.75 -12.77
CA ALA A 91 -14.87 14.87 -13.71
C ALA A 91 -16.37 14.71 -13.40
N ILE A 92 -16.76 14.80 -12.13
CA ILE A 92 -18.15 14.57 -11.69
C ILE A 92 -18.71 15.84 -11.03
N ASN A 93 -18.36 16.09 -9.76
CA ASN A 93 -18.71 17.33 -9.05
C ASN A 93 -17.84 17.51 -7.78
N PRO A 94 -17.86 18.70 -7.14
CA PRO A 94 -17.13 18.97 -5.90
C PRO A 94 -17.52 18.10 -4.70
N HIS A 95 -18.79 17.71 -4.56
CA HIS A 95 -19.24 16.87 -3.44
C HIS A 95 -18.70 15.44 -3.52
N VAL A 96 -18.61 14.88 -4.72
CA VAL A 96 -18.02 13.55 -4.99
C VAL A 96 -16.51 13.60 -4.76
N GLY A 97 -15.85 14.69 -5.15
CA GLY A 97 -14.46 14.93 -4.78
C GLY A 97 -14.23 14.90 -3.27
N PHE A 98 -15.07 15.57 -2.50
CA PHE A 98 -15.02 15.56 -1.04
C PHE A 98 -15.23 14.16 -0.45
N LEU A 99 -16.22 13.40 -0.94
CA LEU A 99 -16.46 12.02 -0.51
C LEU A 99 -15.28 11.09 -0.81
N VAL A 100 -14.65 11.22 -1.98
CA VAL A 100 -13.45 10.46 -2.34
C VAL A 100 -12.28 10.81 -1.44
N GLY A 101 -12.10 12.09 -1.10
CA GLY A 101 -11.12 12.55 -0.12
C GLY A 101 -11.33 11.90 1.25
N TRP A 102 -12.57 11.93 1.75
CA TRP A 102 -12.93 11.29 3.01
C TRP A 102 -12.74 9.78 3.00
N SER A 103 -13.15 9.10 1.93
CA SER A 103 -12.93 7.67 1.78
C SER A 103 -11.44 7.32 1.80
N SER A 104 -10.59 8.14 1.18
CA SER A 104 -9.14 7.93 1.17
C SER A 104 -8.54 8.14 2.58
N LEU A 105 -9.02 9.13 3.33
CA LEU A 105 -8.58 9.34 4.72
C LEU A 105 -8.98 8.19 5.63
N LEU A 106 -10.21 7.67 5.48
CA LEU A 106 -10.69 6.52 6.26
C LEU A 106 -9.89 5.26 5.93
N ASP A 107 -9.56 5.03 4.65
CA ASP A 107 -8.70 3.92 4.23
C ASP A 107 -7.34 3.97 4.93
N TYR A 108 -6.70 5.15 4.95
CA TYR A 108 -5.45 5.34 5.67
C TYR A 108 -5.56 5.13 7.19
N LEU A 109 -6.72 5.41 7.79
CA LEU A 109 -6.96 5.19 9.21
C LEU A 109 -7.22 3.70 9.55
N PHE A 110 -7.88 2.96 8.66
CA PHE A 110 -8.21 1.56 8.87
C PHE A 110 -7.03 0.61 8.65
N LEU A 111 -6.11 0.96 7.75
CA LEU A 111 -4.91 0.15 7.51
C LEU A 111 -4.12 -0.21 8.79
N PRO A 112 -3.68 0.73 9.65
CA PRO A 112 -2.97 0.40 10.88
C PRO A 112 -3.83 -0.37 11.88
N MET A 113 -5.15 -0.13 11.87
CA MET A 113 -6.10 -0.82 12.76
C MET A 113 -6.21 -2.31 12.40
N ILE A 114 -6.34 -2.64 11.12
CA ILE A 114 -6.37 -4.02 10.63
C ILE A 114 -5.04 -4.72 10.91
N ASN A 115 -3.92 -4.05 10.68
CA ASN A 115 -2.59 -4.60 10.99
C ASN A 115 -2.43 -4.91 12.49
N THR A 116 -2.91 -4.03 13.36
CA THR A 116 -2.91 -4.26 14.82
C THR A 116 -3.82 -5.43 15.20
N LEU A 117 -4.98 -5.57 14.55
CA LEU A 117 -5.88 -6.68 14.76
C LEU A 117 -5.25 -8.02 14.36
N LEU A 118 -4.58 -8.08 13.20
CA LEU A 118 -3.85 -9.26 12.74
C LEU A 118 -2.70 -9.61 13.70
N ALA A 119 -1.90 -8.62 14.10
CA ALA A 119 -0.83 -8.81 15.07
C ALA A 119 -1.36 -9.40 16.38
N LYS A 120 -2.50 -8.90 16.89
CA LYS A 120 -3.19 -9.46 18.05
C LYS A 120 -3.60 -10.92 17.83
N ILE A 121 -4.23 -11.24 16.69
CA ILE A 121 -4.67 -12.62 16.38
C ILE A 121 -3.48 -13.57 16.37
N TYR A 122 -2.39 -13.22 15.68
CA TYR A 122 -1.19 -14.05 15.60
C TYR A 122 -0.47 -14.19 16.94
N LEU A 123 -0.24 -13.10 17.67
CA LEU A 123 0.47 -13.13 18.94
C LEU A 123 -0.33 -13.83 20.05
N THR A 124 -1.65 -13.71 20.03
CA THR A 124 -2.52 -14.46 20.96
C THR A 124 -2.51 -15.95 20.63
N ALA A 125 -2.45 -16.33 19.34
CA ALA A 125 -2.31 -17.73 18.94
C ALA A 125 -0.96 -18.33 19.38
N LEU A 126 0.12 -17.54 19.38
CA LEU A 126 1.46 -17.98 19.81
C LEU A 126 1.63 -17.95 21.34
N PHE A 127 1.04 -16.97 22.01
CA PHE A 127 1.14 -16.76 23.47
C PHE A 127 -0.26 -16.61 24.08
N PRO A 128 -1.01 -17.71 24.27
CA PRO A 128 -2.40 -17.68 24.74
C PRO A 128 -2.55 -17.15 26.17
N GLU A 129 -1.47 -17.20 26.97
CA GLU A 129 -1.46 -16.79 28.37
C GLU A 129 -1.49 -15.26 28.54
N VAL A 130 -1.11 -14.49 27.51
CA VAL A 130 -1.03 -13.03 27.59
C VAL A 130 -2.37 -12.40 27.20
N PRO A 131 -2.94 -11.51 28.03
CA PRO A 131 -4.18 -10.80 27.71
C PRO A 131 -4.13 -10.06 26.35
N PRO A 132 -5.15 -10.22 25.48
CA PRO A 132 -5.11 -9.67 24.12
C PRO A 132 -4.92 -8.15 24.02
N TRP A 133 -5.36 -7.39 25.04
CA TRP A 133 -5.24 -5.93 25.04
C TRP A 133 -3.77 -5.47 25.10
N ILE A 134 -2.87 -6.27 25.70
CA ILE A 134 -1.44 -5.97 25.80
C ILE A 134 -0.82 -5.96 24.40
N TRP A 135 -1.19 -6.92 23.55
CA TRP A 135 -0.73 -6.96 22.16
C TRP A 135 -1.20 -5.75 21.36
N VAL A 136 -2.46 -5.33 21.53
CA VAL A 136 -3.00 -4.13 20.87
C VAL A 136 -2.25 -2.88 21.31
N VAL A 137 -2.15 -2.63 22.62
CA VAL A 137 -1.50 -1.42 23.16
C VAL A 137 0.00 -1.41 22.81
N GLY A 138 0.68 -2.54 22.99
CA GLY A 138 2.10 -2.67 22.70
C GLY A 138 2.42 -2.42 21.22
N PHE A 139 1.63 -2.99 20.30
CA PHE A 139 1.82 -2.81 18.87
C PHE A 139 1.54 -1.37 18.42
N VAL A 140 0.48 -0.74 18.96
CA VAL A 140 0.15 0.67 18.68
C VAL A 140 1.26 1.59 19.17
N ILE A 141 1.78 1.40 20.38
CA ILE A 141 2.89 2.20 20.93
C ILE A 141 4.15 2.01 20.07
N LEU A 142 4.47 0.76 19.71
CA LEU A 142 5.64 0.45 18.88
C LEU A 142 5.55 1.12 17.51
N ILE A 143 4.43 0.98 16.81
CA ILE A 143 4.22 1.64 15.51
C ILE A 143 4.25 3.17 15.66
N THR A 144 3.62 3.72 16.69
CA THR A 144 3.62 5.16 16.93
C THR A 144 5.04 5.68 17.18
N ALA A 145 5.82 4.98 18.00
CA ALA A 145 7.21 5.33 18.27
C ALA A 145 8.10 5.24 17.02
N ILE A 146 7.88 4.24 16.16
CA ILE A 146 8.56 4.11 14.87
C ILE A 146 8.17 5.27 13.94
N ASN A 147 6.88 5.62 13.86
CA ASN A 147 6.41 6.75 13.05
C ASN A 147 7.01 8.09 13.51
N LEU A 148 7.31 8.25 14.79
CA LEU A 148 7.96 9.44 15.35
C LEU A 148 9.47 9.48 15.07
N LYS A 149 10.12 8.34 14.83
CA LYS A 149 11.56 8.30 14.47
C LYS A 149 11.72 8.46 12.96
N SER A 150 12.55 9.41 12.57
CA SER A 150 12.69 9.94 11.20
C SER A 150 12.71 8.87 10.09
N VAL A 151 11.99 9.16 9.00
CA VAL A 151 11.75 8.35 7.78
C VAL A 151 13.00 7.70 7.18
N SER A 152 14.20 8.20 7.48
CA SER A 152 15.48 7.67 7.01
C SER A 152 15.78 6.24 7.52
N LEU A 153 15.33 5.88 8.72
CA LEU A 153 15.49 4.53 9.25
C LEU A 153 14.56 3.54 8.54
N VAL A 154 13.31 3.94 8.32
CA VAL A 154 12.28 3.12 7.65
C VAL A 154 12.67 2.80 6.20
N ALA A 155 13.28 3.75 5.49
CA ALA A 155 13.70 3.56 4.10
C ALA A 155 14.73 2.43 3.91
N ASN A 156 15.73 2.33 4.80
CA ASN A 156 16.77 1.29 4.73
C ASN A 156 16.24 -0.10 5.14
N PHE A 157 15.34 -0.18 6.11
CA PHE A 157 14.70 -1.44 6.50
C PHE A 157 13.76 -1.98 5.41
N ASN A 158 13.05 -1.10 4.69
CA ASN A 158 12.12 -1.51 3.66
C ASN A 158 12.80 -2.34 2.55
N THR A 159 14.01 -1.99 2.13
CA THR A 159 14.76 -2.78 1.15
C THR A 159 15.06 -4.20 1.63
N LEU A 160 15.41 -4.38 2.91
CA LEU A 160 15.65 -5.70 3.50
C LEU A 160 14.37 -6.56 3.52
N PHE A 161 13.24 -5.96 3.88
CA PHE A 161 11.94 -6.64 3.87
C PHE A 161 11.53 -7.08 2.46
N VAL A 162 11.72 -6.24 1.44
CA VAL A 162 11.41 -6.59 0.05
C VAL A 162 12.25 -7.79 -0.40
N VAL A 163 13.55 -7.81 -0.10
CA VAL A 163 14.43 -8.95 -0.45
C VAL A 163 13.98 -10.23 0.25
N ALA A 164 13.66 -10.16 1.54
CA ALA A 164 13.17 -11.31 2.30
C ALA A 164 11.82 -11.84 1.76
N GLN A 165 10.89 -10.94 1.40
CA GLN A 165 9.62 -11.33 0.79
C GLN A 165 9.81 -12.04 -0.54
N VAL A 166 10.67 -11.50 -1.42
CA VAL A 166 10.98 -12.14 -2.71
C VAL A 166 11.58 -13.53 -2.49
N ALA A 167 12.49 -13.69 -1.51
CA ALA A 167 13.06 -14.98 -1.18
C ALA A 167 12.00 -16.01 -0.75
N ILE A 168 11.06 -15.61 0.12
CA ILE A 168 9.96 -16.49 0.57
C ILE A 168 9.09 -16.93 -0.61
N ILE A 169 8.74 -15.99 -1.51
CA ILE A 169 7.94 -16.30 -2.71
C ILE A 169 8.67 -17.31 -3.61
N VAL A 170 9.97 -17.13 -3.84
CA VAL A 170 10.77 -18.06 -4.65
C VAL A 170 10.80 -19.46 -4.04
N VAL A 171 11.01 -19.56 -2.72
CA VAL A 171 10.98 -20.84 -2.00
C VAL A 171 9.60 -21.50 -2.11
N PHE A 172 8.52 -20.73 -1.94
CA PHE A 172 7.16 -21.24 -2.04
C PHE A 172 6.87 -21.79 -3.44
N ILE A 173 7.21 -21.04 -4.50
CA ILE A 173 7.04 -21.49 -5.90
C ILE A 173 7.84 -22.77 -6.15
N PHE A 174 9.08 -22.83 -5.68
CA PHE A 174 9.92 -24.03 -5.81
C PHE A 174 9.28 -25.26 -5.14
N LEU A 175 8.75 -25.11 -3.92
CA LEU A 175 8.07 -26.19 -3.22
C LEU A 175 6.79 -26.64 -3.92
N VAL A 176 6.00 -25.70 -4.46
CA VAL A 176 4.79 -26.01 -5.23
C VAL A 176 5.12 -26.79 -6.49
N VAL A 177 6.10 -26.32 -7.29
CA VAL A 177 6.53 -27.00 -8.52
C VAL A 177 7.05 -28.41 -8.20
N ARG A 178 7.90 -28.55 -7.15
CA ARG A 178 8.40 -29.85 -6.72
C ARG A 178 7.26 -30.79 -6.32
N ARG A 179 6.26 -30.30 -5.61
CA ARG A 179 5.13 -31.12 -5.14
C ARG A 179 4.19 -31.52 -6.29
N VAL A 180 3.94 -30.62 -7.23
CA VAL A 180 3.15 -30.93 -8.44
C VAL A 180 3.89 -31.90 -9.35
N ALA A 181 5.23 -31.82 -9.45
CA ALA A 181 6.03 -32.75 -10.23
C ALA A 181 6.18 -34.15 -9.59
N GLN A 182 5.73 -34.34 -8.35
CA GLN A 182 5.70 -35.63 -7.64
C GLN A 182 4.29 -36.26 -7.60
N TRP A 183 3.31 -35.65 -8.27
CA TRP A 183 2.02 -36.23 -8.61
C TRP A 183 2.04 -36.67 -10.08
#